data_AF-A0A381Z828-F1
#
_entry.id   AF-A0A381Z828-F1
#
_cell.length_a   1.000
_cell.length_b   1.000
_cell.length_c   1.000
_cell.angle_alpha   90.00
_cell.angle_beta   90.00
_cell.angle_gamma   90.00
#
_symmetry.space_group_name_H-M   'P 1'
#
loop_
_entity.id
_entity.type
_entity.pdbx_description
1 polymer ?
#
loop_
_entity_poly.entity_id
_entity_poly.type
_entity_poly.pdbx_seq_one_letter_code
_entity_poly.pdbx_strand_id
1 'polypeptide(L)'
;MAERIAVVEGCRYVDQVIGDAPLIIDQSWIKRYQIDLVIHSNDLSEEEEMRMYEIPIGMGMYRRVQYTPDISTTKIIDRCKAAPD
;
A
#
# COMPACT_ATOMS: atom_id res chain seq x y z
N MET A 1 -10.05 -0.13 -12.36
CA MET A 1 -8.62 -0.50 -12.14
C MET A 1 -7.68 0.38 -12.95
N ALA A 2 -7.92 0.57 -14.25
CA ALA A 2 -7.08 1.41 -15.12
C ALA A 2 -6.76 2.81 -14.54
N GLU A 3 -7.76 3.53 -14.02
CA GLU A 3 -7.57 4.86 -13.43
C GLU A 3 -6.61 4.85 -12.24
N ARG A 4 -6.70 3.84 -11.36
CA ARG A 4 -5.81 3.72 -10.19
C ARG A 4 -4.38 3.42 -10.59
N ILE A 5 -4.19 2.56 -11.59
CA ILE A 5 -2.86 2.24 -12.12
C ILE A 5 -2.21 3.51 -12.69
N ALA A 6 -2.92 4.24 -13.55
CA ALA A 6 -2.41 5.46 -14.16
C ALA A 6 -2.01 6.53 -13.12
N VAL A 7 -2.77 6.66 -12.03
CA VAL A 7 -2.43 7.57 -10.92
C VAL A 7 -1.13 7.15 -10.21
N VAL A 8 -0.95 5.86 -9.93
CA VAL A 8 0.27 5.38 -9.25
C VAL A 8 1.49 5.44 -10.18
N GLU A 9 1.34 5.13 -11.47
CA GLU A 9 2.38 5.26 -12.50
C GLU A 9 2.84 6.71 -12.69
N GLY A 10 1.97 7.69 -12.43
CA GLY A 10 2.33 9.11 -12.49
C GLY A 10 3.25 9.58 -11.35
N CYS A 11 3.48 8.75 -10.32
CA CYS A 11 4.37 9.09 -9.21
C CYS A 11 5.84 8.94 -9.64
N ARG A 12 6.63 10.01 -9.50
CA ARG A 12 8.07 10.02 -9.89
C ARG A 12 8.97 8.99 -9.20
N TYR A 13 8.50 8.36 -8.13
CA TYR A 13 9.23 7.36 -7.36
C TYR A 13 8.81 5.93 -7.69
N VAL A 14 7.85 5.75 -8.60
CA VAL A 14 7.33 4.44 -8.99
C VAL A 14 7.93 4.06 -10.34
N ASP A 15 8.69 2.97 -10.37
CA ASP A 15 9.23 2.41 -11.62
C ASP A 15 8.24 1.48 -12.33
N GLN A 16 7.45 0.71 -11.57
CA GLN A 16 6.49 -0.25 -12.10
C GLN A 16 5.27 -0.39 -11.18
N VAL A 17 4.09 -0.52 -11.79
CA VAL A 17 2.85 -0.88 -11.09
C VAL A 17 2.39 -2.27 -11.52
N ILE A 18 2.17 -3.16 -10.57
CA ILE A 18 1.57 -4.48 -10.81
C ILE A 18 0.08 -4.40 -10.47
N GLY A 19 -0.76 -4.38 -11.50
CA GLY A 19 -2.21 -4.42 -11.35
C GLY A 19 -2.70 -5.74 -10.75
N ASP A 20 -3.89 -5.71 -10.13
CA ASP A 20 -4.56 -6.89 -9.56
C ASP A 20 -3.69 -7.73 -8.62
N ALA A 21 -2.80 -7.07 -7.87
CA ALA A 21 -1.97 -7.71 -6.85
C ALA A 21 -2.85 -8.31 -5.72
N PRO A 22 -2.45 -9.46 -5.14
CA PRO A 22 -3.20 -10.10 -4.08
C PRO A 22 -3.20 -9.25 -2.81
N LEU A 23 -4.29 -9.32 -2.03
CA LEU A 23 -4.38 -8.64 -0.73
C LEU A 23 -3.39 -9.22 0.30
N ILE A 24 -3.18 -10.53 0.25
CA ILE A 24 -2.24 -11.25 1.11
C ILE A 24 -1.03 -11.62 0.28
N ILE A 25 0.15 -11.18 0.72
CA ILE A 25 1.40 -11.43 0.01
C ILE A 25 1.99 -12.77 0.47
N ASP A 26 2.07 -13.74 -0.45
CA ASP A 26 2.66 -15.04 -0.19
C ASP A 26 4.10 -15.17 -0.71
N GLN A 27 4.74 -16.29 -0.38
CA GLN A 27 6.12 -16.54 -0.80
C GLN A 27 6.27 -16.70 -2.32
N SER A 28 5.24 -17.18 -3.02
CA SER A 28 5.27 -17.36 -4.47
C SER A 28 5.31 -16.00 -5.18
N TRP A 29 4.55 -15.03 -4.66
CA TRP A 29 4.51 -13.66 -5.16
C TRP A 29 5.86 -12.96 -4.95
N ILE A 30 6.41 -13.07 -3.74
CA ILE A 30 7.75 -12.54 -3.41
C ILE A 30 8.81 -13.10 -4.36
N LYS A 31 8.82 -14.41 -4.58
CA LYS A 31 9.79 -15.06 -5.49
C LYS A 31 9.60 -14.65 -6.95
N ARG A 32 8.34 -14.58 -7.42
CA ARG A 32 8.00 -14.24 -8.81
C ARG A 32 8.52 -12.87 -9.21
N TYR A 33 8.40 -11.89 -8.31
CA TYR A 33 8.81 -10.51 -8.56
C TYR A 33 10.13 -10.14 -7.90
N GLN A 34 10.83 -11.12 -7.32
CA GLN A 34 12.13 -10.94 -6.66
C GLN A 34 12.09 -9.80 -5.63
N ILE A 35 11.07 -9.80 -4.77
CA ILE A 35 10.84 -8.73 -3.80
C ILE A 35 11.81 -8.88 -2.64
N ASP A 36 12.66 -7.86 -2.42
CA ASP A 36 13.59 -7.82 -1.28
C ASP A 36 12.96 -7.19 -0.02
N LEU A 37 11.98 -6.30 -0.21
CA LEU A 37 11.42 -5.48 0.86
C LEU A 37 9.92 -5.24 0.64
N VAL A 38 9.12 -5.37 1.70
CA VAL A 38 7.71 -5.01 1.74
C VAL A 38 7.53 -3.86 2.72
N ILE A 39 6.90 -2.78 2.28
CA ILE A 39 6.70 -1.57 3.08
C ILE A 39 5.21 -1.27 3.22
N HIS A 40 4.76 -1.01 4.44
CA HIS A 40 3.45 -0.43 4.72
C HIS A 40 3.58 0.71 5.74
N SER A 41 2.59 1.60 5.79
CA SER A 41 2.51 2.57 6.88
C SER A 41 2.21 1.88 8.22
N ASN A 42 2.50 2.58 9.31
CA ASN A 42 2.27 2.12 10.67
C ASN A 42 0.84 2.40 11.19
N ASP A 43 -0.13 2.51 10.28
CA ASP A 43 -1.54 2.82 10.57
C ASP A 43 -2.45 1.60 10.68
N LEU A 44 -1.94 0.40 10.38
CA LEU A 44 -2.67 -0.86 10.58
C LEU A 44 -2.65 -1.31 12.04
N SER A 45 -3.71 -2.00 12.46
CA SER A 45 -3.66 -2.80 13.68
C SER A 45 -2.74 -4.02 13.51
N GLU A 46 -2.23 -4.58 14.61
CA GLU A 46 -1.40 -5.80 14.57
C GLU A 46 -2.14 -6.98 13.91
N GLU A 47 -3.44 -7.12 14.13
CA GLU A 47 -4.26 -8.18 13.53
C GLU A 47 -4.34 -8.03 12.00
N GLU A 48 -4.60 -6.83 11.51
CA GLU A 48 -4.66 -6.56 10.06
C GLU A 48 -3.30 -6.76 9.40
N GLU A 49 -2.25 -6.29 10.05
CA GLU A 49 -0.89 -6.43 9.58
C GLU A 49 -0.48 -7.90 9.48
N MET A 50 -0.74 -8.70 10.51
CA MET A 50 -0.48 -10.14 10.47
C MET A 50 -1.31 -10.81 9.38
N ARG A 51 -2.60 -10.46 9.23
CA ARG A 51 -3.47 -11.02 8.19
C ARG A 51 -2.93 -10.80 6.77
N MET A 52 -2.31 -9.65 6.49
CA MET A 52 -1.84 -9.28 5.14
C MET A 52 -0.37 -9.63 4.89
N TYR A 53 0.47 -9.56 5.93
CA TYR A 53 1.93 -9.52 5.81
C TYR A 53 2.66 -10.54 6.69
N GLU A 54 1.99 -11.55 7.25
CA GLU A 54 2.61 -12.62 8.04
C GLU A 54 3.87 -13.21 7.37
N ILE A 55 3.77 -13.54 6.07
CA ILE A 55 4.88 -14.14 5.32
C ILE A 55 6.10 -13.21 5.19
N PRO A 56 5.98 -11.98 4.65
CA PRO A 56 7.12 -11.07 4.59
C PRO A 56 7.65 -10.66 5.97
N ILE A 57 6.82 -10.64 7.01
CA ILE A 57 7.26 -10.44 8.40
C ILE A 57 8.13 -11.60 8.86
N GLY A 58 7.66 -12.85 8.70
CA GLY A 58 8.42 -14.06 9.06
C GLY A 58 9.72 -14.21 8.27
N MET A 59 9.80 -13.65 7.06
CA MET A 59 11.01 -13.61 6.23
C MET A 59 11.95 -12.44 6.57
N GLY A 60 11.59 -11.55 7.50
CA GLY A 60 12.39 -10.37 7.86
C GLY A 60 12.42 -9.27 6.79
N MET A 61 11.52 -9.33 5.81
CA MET A 61 11.42 -8.43 4.65
C MET A 61 10.46 -7.26 4.86
N TYR A 62 9.66 -7.28 5.92
CA TYR A 62 8.66 -6.23 6.17
C TYR A 62 9.22 -5.04 6.96
N ARG A 63 8.89 -3.82 6.55
CA ARG A 63 9.23 -2.57 7.26
C ARG A 63 8.02 -1.65 7.35
N ARG A 64 7.93 -0.92 8.46
CA ARG A 64 6.92 0.12 8.66
C ARG A 64 7.51 1.48 8.35
N VAL A 65 6.71 2.36 7.76
CA VAL A 65 7.00 3.79 7.61
C VAL A 65 5.93 4.62 8.33
N GLN A 66 6.27 5.85 8.69
CA GLN A 66 5.31 6.73 9.37
C GLN A 66 4.17 7.11 8.42
N TYR A 67 2.93 6.95 8.86
CA TYR A 67 1.77 7.47 8.16
C TYR A 67 1.86 8.98 7.99
N THR A 68 1.48 9.50 6.82
CA THR A 68 1.49 10.95 6.57
C THR A 68 0.32 11.60 7.30
N PRO A 69 0.57 12.46 8.31
CA PRO A 69 -0.52 13.08 9.04
C PRO A 69 -1.33 14.02 8.14
N ASP A 70 -2.55 14.32 8.58
CA ASP A 70 -3.42 15.35 8.01
C ASP A 70 -3.96 15.15 6.60
N ILE A 71 -3.60 14.06 5.93
CA ILE A 71 -4.18 13.65 4.65
C ILE A 71 -4.73 12.24 4.72
N SER A 72 -5.97 12.05 4.26
CA SER A 72 -6.58 10.73 4.08
C SER A 72 -7.70 10.83 3.05
N THR A 73 -8.14 9.70 2.49
CA THR A 73 -9.28 9.67 1.57
C THR A 73 -10.55 10.24 2.23
N THR A 74 -10.80 9.91 3.50
CA THR A 74 -11.92 10.48 4.27
C THR A 74 -11.82 12.01 4.35
N LYS A 75 -10.64 12.55 4.70
CA LYS A 75 -10.42 14.01 4.75
C LYS A 75 -10.53 14.68 3.38
N ILE A 76 -10.20 13.99 2.28
CA ILE A 76 -10.43 14.50 0.91
C ILE A 76 -11.93 14.56 0.63
N ILE A 77 -12.67 13.48 0.90
CA ILE A 77 -14.12 13.42 0.70
C ILE A 77 -14.83 14.53 1.48
N ASP A 78 -14.46 14.73 2.74
CA ASP A 78 -15.08 15.76 3.59
C ASP A 78 -14.83 17.18 3.06
N ARG A 79 -13.62 17.44 2.54
CA ARG A 79 -13.29 18.73 1.88
C ARG A 79 -14.09 18.94 0.61
N CYS A 80 -14.24 17.91 -0.22
CA CYS A 80 -15.05 18.01 -1.44
C CYS A 80 -16.52 18.28 -1.11
N LYS A 81 -17.07 17.66 -0.06
CA LYS A 81 -18.46 17.91 0.39
C LYS A 81 -18.66 19.30 0.97
N ALA A 82 -17.63 19.89 1.56
CA ALA A 82 -17.67 21.24 2.13
C ALA A 82 -17.31 22.34 1.13
N ALA A 83 -16.88 22.00 -0.08
CA ALA A 83 -16.54 22.98 -1.10
C ALA A 83 -17.81 23.71 -1.58
N PRO A 84 -17.79 25.05 -1.68
CA PRO A 84 -18.88 25.79 -2.30
C PRO A 84 -18.97 25.44 -3.79
N ASP A 85 -20.18 25.56 -4.34
CA ASP A 85 -20.44 25.41 -5.77
C ASP A 85 -19.71 26.46 -6.64
#